data_AF-A0A1I7TX09-F1
#
_entry.id   AF-A0A1I7TX09-F1
#
_cell.length_a   1.000
_cell.length_b   1.000
_cell.length_c   1.000
_cell.angle_alpha   90.00
_cell.angle_beta   90.00
_cell.angle_gamma   90.00
#
_symmetry.space_group_name_H-M   'P 1'
#
loop_
_entity.id
_entity.type
_entity.pdbx_description
1 polymer ?
#
loop_
_entity_poly.entity_id
_entity_poly.type
_entity_poly.pdbx_seq_one_letter_code
_entity_poly.pdbx_strand_id
1 'polypeptide(L)'
;MVQSYFNLIKEYEKMGLVSIEPWLTIKFGITDGPYLEPNRNVELRNQAAAHTDCLLMYKESASFVGILDMDDILIPMNADSYYEEFEREYAGNWLISALHYDKYDYKTIKISDIKSQSLSAIVKNAERLSTKDTGKSFLRPERFNSTWSHWSRAAEKQSIYFDENGKKLEKPLLRKLKTIKNNGIFHLKNMYLKEENELKNEGIPLNPTDNVTQIINEKHLKEIDSDIKRMLSLPQITQLADSLPKEEFYMPIIFDCYNQSFYHIRDMNQMRPDILCVNAYSCDLPQREDLPCIHSDATYHSGTKMWPITYHFATDAFFSSDIGCYQ
;
A
#
# COMPACT_ATOMS: atom_id res chain seq x y z
N MET A 1 -9.16 -9.14 6.40
CA MET A 1 -7.97 -8.94 7.27
C MET A 1 -8.16 -9.78 8.52
N VAL A 2 -7.11 -10.38 9.10
CA VAL A 2 -7.26 -11.10 10.39
C VAL A 2 -7.75 -10.13 11.48
N GLN A 3 -8.73 -10.54 12.27
CA GLN A 3 -9.47 -9.67 13.19
C GLN A 3 -8.59 -9.05 14.27
N SER A 4 -7.62 -9.79 14.81
CA SER A 4 -6.70 -9.25 15.83
C SER A 4 -5.82 -8.13 15.29
N TYR A 5 -5.33 -8.22 14.05
CA TYR A 5 -4.65 -7.12 13.39
C TYR A 5 -5.59 -5.94 13.10
N PHE A 6 -6.83 -6.20 12.66
CA PHE A 6 -7.82 -5.14 12.46
C PHE A 6 -8.09 -4.36 13.76
N ASN A 7 -8.26 -5.06 14.88
CA ASN A 7 -8.47 -4.45 16.18
C ASN A 7 -7.27 -3.56 16.61
N LEU A 8 -6.04 -4.01 16.33
CA LEU A 8 -4.84 -3.21 16.60
C LEU A 8 -4.84 -1.91 15.77
N ILE A 9 -5.12 -2.00 14.47
CA ILE A 9 -5.17 -0.81 13.59
C ILE A 9 -6.33 0.11 14.01
N LYS A 10 -7.45 -0.43 14.51
CA LYS A 10 -8.54 0.38 15.08
C LYS A 10 -8.11 1.18 16.31
N GLU A 11 -7.22 0.66 17.14
CA GLU A 11 -6.64 1.45 18.22
C GLU A 11 -5.71 2.54 17.69
N TYR A 12 -4.94 2.28 16.62
CA TYR A 12 -4.14 3.31 15.96
C TYR A 12 -5.00 4.41 15.32
N GLU A 13 -6.17 4.04 14.78
CA GLU A 13 -7.16 5.00 14.25
C GLU A 13 -7.70 5.91 15.34
N LYS A 14 -8.04 5.36 16.53
CA LYS A 14 -8.47 6.16 17.69
C LYS A 14 -7.38 7.14 18.17
N MET A 15 -6.12 6.82 17.95
CA MET A 15 -4.98 7.70 18.26
C MET A 15 -4.72 8.76 17.18
N GLY A 16 -5.44 8.72 16.05
CA GLY A 16 -5.25 9.63 14.92
C GLY A 16 -4.00 9.32 14.09
N LEU A 17 -3.45 8.10 14.18
CA LEU A 17 -2.26 7.70 13.42
C LEU A 17 -2.60 7.22 12.01
N VAL A 18 -3.79 6.64 11.84
CA VAL A 18 -4.29 6.09 10.59
C VAL A 18 -5.80 6.33 10.47
N SER A 19 -6.34 6.16 9.27
CA SER A 19 -7.79 6.06 9.04
C SER A 19 -8.05 4.84 8.19
N ILE A 20 -9.08 4.06 8.53
CA ILE A 20 -9.41 2.80 7.88
C ILE A 20 -10.80 2.90 7.26
N GLU A 21 -10.88 2.65 5.95
CA GLU A 21 -12.14 2.66 5.21
C GLU A 21 -12.49 1.27 4.67
N PRO A 22 -13.78 0.88 4.67
CA PRO A 22 -14.19 -0.38 4.06
C PRO A 22 -14.02 -0.35 2.54
N TRP A 23 -13.08 -1.15 2.03
CA TRP A 23 -12.94 -1.36 0.58
C TRP A 23 -13.80 -2.54 0.12
N LEU A 24 -14.83 -2.26 -0.68
CA LEU A 24 -15.88 -3.21 -1.03
C LEU A 24 -15.48 -4.16 -2.15
N THR A 25 -15.95 -5.39 -2.01
CA THR A 25 -15.95 -6.39 -3.07
C THR A 25 -17.26 -6.30 -3.85
N ILE A 26 -17.24 -6.68 -5.13
CA ILE A 26 -18.43 -6.60 -5.98
C ILE A 26 -19.38 -7.72 -5.57
N LYS A 27 -20.48 -7.40 -4.89
CA LYS A 27 -21.54 -8.34 -4.57
C LYS A 27 -22.87 -7.86 -5.15
N PHE A 28 -23.78 -8.79 -5.39
CA PHE A 28 -25.14 -8.50 -5.87
C PHE A 28 -26.14 -8.96 -4.82
N GLY A 29 -27.13 -8.11 -4.50
CA GLY A 29 -28.14 -8.44 -3.49
C GLY A 29 -29.06 -9.62 -3.87
N ILE A 30 -29.21 -9.91 -5.16
CA ILE A 30 -29.95 -11.07 -5.69
C ILE A 30 -29.14 -11.66 -6.84
N THR A 31 -28.93 -12.98 -6.83
CA THR A 31 -28.22 -13.72 -7.88
C THR A 31 -29.16 -14.70 -8.58
N ASP A 32 -29.62 -14.34 -9.77
CA ASP A 32 -30.46 -15.22 -10.60
C ASP A 32 -29.59 -16.05 -11.55
N GLY A 33 -29.28 -17.31 -11.18
CA GLY A 33 -28.60 -18.29 -12.04
C GLY A 33 -27.09 -18.45 -11.79
N PRO A 34 -26.37 -19.27 -12.61
CA PRO A 34 -24.93 -19.44 -12.49
C PRO A 34 -24.23 -18.14 -12.91
N TYR A 35 -23.94 -17.27 -11.93
CA TYR A 35 -23.30 -16.00 -12.18
C TYR A 35 -21.78 -16.19 -12.35
N LEU A 36 -21.21 -15.48 -13.32
CA LEU A 36 -19.77 -15.31 -13.40
C LEU A 36 -19.33 -14.45 -12.22
N GLU A 37 -18.62 -15.01 -11.25
CA GLU A 37 -18.06 -14.27 -10.11
C GLU A 37 -17.22 -13.08 -10.61
N PRO A 38 -17.72 -11.82 -10.54
CA PRO A 38 -17.07 -10.69 -11.17
C PRO A 38 -15.71 -10.42 -10.54
N ASN A 39 -15.56 -10.66 -9.23
CA ASN A 39 -14.31 -10.37 -8.53
C ASN A 39 -13.18 -11.19 -9.12
N ARG A 40 -13.40 -12.43 -9.60
CA ARG A 40 -12.36 -13.24 -10.30
C ARG A 40 -11.77 -12.57 -11.53
N ASN A 41 -12.49 -11.63 -12.15
CA ASN A 41 -12.06 -10.88 -13.32
C ASN A 41 -11.61 -9.45 -12.98
N VAL A 42 -11.47 -9.13 -11.70
CA VAL A 42 -10.92 -7.85 -11.24
C VAL A 42 -9.48 -8.05 -10.81
N GLU A 43 -8.58 -7.30 -11.43
CA GLU A 43 -7.16 -7.34 -11.13
C GLU A 43 -6.89 -6.96 -9.66
N LEU A 44 -6.10 -7.79 -8.97
CA LEU A 44 -5.53 -7.52 -7.65
C LEU A 44 -6.57 -7.00 -6.64
N ARG A 45 -7.75 -7.63 -6.58
CA ARG A 45 -8.85 -7.24 -5.68
C ARG A 45 -9.26 -5.77 -5.81
N ASN A 46 -9.20 -5.23 -7.03
CA ASN A 46 -9.58 -3.87 -7.38
C ASN A 46 -8.68 -2.77 -6.76
N GLN A 47 -7.42 -3.07 -6.50
CA GLN A 47 -6.49 -2.13 -5.88
C GLN A 47 -6.39 -0.79 -6.64
N ALA A 48 -6.41 -0.81 -7.97
CA ALA A 48 -6.36 0.40 -8.80
C ALA A 48 -7.55 1.34 -8.56
N ALA A 49 -8.75 0.80 -8.35
CA ALA A 49 -9.91 1.62 -8.02
C ALA A 49 -9.80 2.19 -6.59
N ALA A 50 -9.24 1.43 -5.62
CA ALA A 50 -9.01 1.94 -4.26
C ALA A 50 -8.09 3.15 -4.27
N HIS A 51 -6.99 3.07 -5.03
CA HIS A 51 -6.07 4.19 -5.21
C HIS A 51 -6.72 5.40 -5.91
N THR A 52 -7.60 5.13 -6.87
CA THR A 52 -8.33 6.19 -7.58
C THR A 52 -9.30 6.91 -6.66
N ASP A 53 -10.04 6.16 -5.85
CA ASP A 53 -11.00 6.71 -4.91
C ASP A 53 -10.29 7.57 -3.86
N CYS A 54 -9.18 7.08 -3.29
CA CYS A 54 -8.30 7.86 -2.43
C CYS A 54 -7.84 9.17 -3.10
N LEU A 55 -7.34 9.11 -4.34
CA LEU A 55 -6.93 10.31 -5.07
C LEU A 55 -8.09 11.30 -5.26
N LEU A 56 -9.30 10.81 -5.55
CA LEU A 56 -10.48 11.66 -5.75
C LEU A 56 -10.93 12.32 -4.45
N MET A 57 -10.94 11.59 -3.33
CA MET A 57 -11.27 12.14 -2.01
C MET A 57 -10.32 13.26 -1.60
N TYR A 58 -9.03 13.10 -1.90
CA TYR A 58 -7.99 14.06 -1.50
C TYR A 58 -7.63 15.09 -2.58
N LYS A 59 -8.35 15.10 -3.70
CA LYS A 59 -7.99 15.87 -4.89
C LYS A 59 -7.85 17.37 -4.65
N GLU A 60 -8.70 17.91 -3.77
CA GLU A 60 -8.77 19.33 -3.45
C GLU A 60 -8.40 19.63 -1.99
N SER A 61 -8.09 18.61 -1.19
CA SER A 61 -7.86 18.73 0.26
C SER A 61 -6.44 18.38 0.70
N ALA A 62 -5.62 17.80 -0.19
CA ALA A 62 -4.21 17.49 0.09
C ALA A 62 -3.26 18.17 -0.88
N SER A 63 -2.09 18.62 -0.39
CA SER A 63 -1.01 19.12 -1.26
C SER A 63 -0.31 18.01 -2.02
N PHE A 64 -0.21 16.82 -1.41
CA PHE A 64 0.41 15.65 -2.00
C PHE A 64 -0.36 14.38 -1.62
N VAL A 65 -0.41 13.42 -2.54
CA VAL A 65 -0.91 12.07 -2.28
C VAL A 65 0.18 11.08 -2.68
N GLY A 66 0.62 10.26 -1.73
CA GLY A 66 1.51 9.13 -1.96
C GLY A 66 0.74 7.83 -1.90
N ILE A 67 1.05 6.89 -2.80
CA ILE A 67 0.48 5.54 -2.76
C ILE A 67 1.62 4.58 -2.41
N LEU A 68 1.58 4.04 -1.18
CA LEU A 68 2.63 3.23 -0.59
C LEU A 68 2.05 1.90 -0.09
N ASP A 69 2.86 0.85 -0.18
CA ASP A 69 2.55 -0.42 0.47
C ASP A 69 3.00 -0.37 1.94
N MET A 70 2.42 -1.20 2.81
CA MET A 70 2.73 -1.17 4.26
C MET A 70 4.17 -1.60 4.60
N ASP A 71 4.86 -2.23 3.65
CA ASP A 71 6.25 -2.68 3.72
C ASP A 71 7.24 -1.73 3.03
N ASP A 72 6.77 -0.53 2.63
CA ASP A 72 7.58 0.52 2.05
C ASP A 72 7.95 1.58 3.09
N ILE A 73 9.24 1.86 3.23
CA ILE A 73 9.77 2.94 4.07
C ILE A 73 10.44 3.98 3.17
N LEU A 74 9.93 5.20 3.18
CA LEU A 74 10.60 6.36 2.60
C LEU A 74 11.11 7.24 3.74
N ILE A 75 12.35 7.70 3.70
CA ILE A 75 12.87 8.65 4.70
C ILE A 75 13.31 9.91 3.94
N PRO A 76 12.80 11.10 4.30
CA PRO A 76 13.28 12.35 3.72
C PRO A 76 14.79 12.53 3.95
N MET A 77 15.49 12.93 2.90
CA MET A 77 16.94 13.12 2.88
C MET A 77 17.34 14.58 2.94
N ASN A 78 16.56 15.44 2.29
CA ASN A 78 16.90 16.84 2.10
C ASN A 78 15.95 17.77 2.85
N ALA A 79 15.20 17.29 3.83
CA ALA A 79 14.24 18.08 4.59
C ALA A 79 13.87 17.39 5.92
N ASP A 80 13.26 18.16 6.82
CA ASP A 80 12.80 17.63 8.12
C ASP A 80 11.38 17.03 8.04
N SER A 81 10.72 17.12 6.88
CA SER A 81 9.39 16.55 6.65
C SER A 81 9.18 16.11 5.20
N TYR A 82 8.25 15.18 4.98
CA TYR A 82 7.83 14.79 3.62
C TYR A 82 7.30 15.98 2.82
N TYR A 83 6.50 16.85 3.45
CA TYR A 83 5.94 18.02 2.79
C TYR A 83 7.04 18.92 2.22
N GLU A 84 8.04 19.24 3.04
CA GLU A 84 9.15 20.09 2.62
C GLU A 84 10.04 19.40 1.57
N GLU A 85 10.33 18.10 1.71
CA GLU A 85 11.07 17.37 0.68
C GLU A 85 10.32 17.42 -0.66
N PHE A 86 9.03 17.11 -0.66
CA PHE A 86 8.24 17.11 -1.89
C PHE A 86 8.16 18.52 -2.50
N GLU A 87 7.88 19.56 -1.71
CA GLU A 87 7.90 20.94 -2.23
C GLU A 87 9.26 21.33 -2.84
N ARG A 88 10.37 20.95 -2.19
CA ARG A 88 11.72 21.16 -2.75
C ARG A 88 11.93 20.39 -4.05
N GLU A 89 11.45 19.15 -4.13
CA GLU A 89 11.59 18.33 -5.34
C GLU A 89 10.70 18.81 -6.50
N TYR A 90 9.50 19.32 -6.21
CA TYR A 90 8.67 20.01 -7.21
C TYR A 90 9.27 21.37 -7.62
N ALA A 91 9.93 22.08 -6.71
CA ALA A 91 10.62 23.35 -6.94
C ALA A 91 9.75 24.41 -7.65
N GLY A 92 8.45 24.45 -7.35
CA GLY A 92 7.49 25.33 -8.03
C GLY A 92 7.24 25.00 -9.51
N ASN A 93 7.81 23.92 -10.04
CA ASN A 93 7.65 23.55 -11.44
C ASN A 93 6.25 22.98 -11.67
N TRP A 94 5.41 23.78 -12.33
CA TRP A 94 4.02 23.43 -12.59
C TRP A 94 3.83 22.29 -13.60
N LEU A 95 4.86 21.97 -14.39
CA LEU A 95 4.83 20.86 -15.35
C LEU A 95 5.00 19.49 -14.70
N ILE A 96 5.54 19.43 -13.48
CA ILE A 96 5.71 18.17 -12.76
C ILE A 96 4.35 17.79 -12.15
N SER A 97 3.86 16.61 -12.49
CA SER A 97 2.61 16.04 -11.94
C SER A 97 2.83 14.95 -10.90
N ALA A 98 4.01 14.32 -10.92
CA ALA A 98 4.37 13.29 -9.96
C ALA A 98 5.89 13.22 -9.77
N LEU A 99 6.30 12.88 -8.55
CA LEU A 99 7.66 12.45 -8.21
C LEU A 99 7.68 10.93 -8.19
N HIS A 100 8.71 10.31 -8.76
CA HIS A 100 8.87 8.86 -8.76
C HIS A 100 10.10 8.47 -7.98
N TYR A 101 9.93 7.63 -6.95
CA TYR A 101 11.02 7.08 -6.16
C TYR A 101 11.20 5.61 -6.51
N ASP A 102 12.43 5.23 -6.87
CA ASP A 102 12.80 3.84 -7.08
C ASP A 102 12.63 3.04 -5.79
N LYS A 103 12.20 1.78 -5.93
CA LYS A 103 11.99 0.85 -4.82
C LYS A 103 13.10 -0.18 -4.77
N TYR A 104 13.79 -0.26 -3.63
CA TYR A 104 14.95 -1.12 -3.42
C TYR A 104 14.62 -2.21 -2.42
N ASP A 105 14.88 -3.46 -2.81
CA ASP A 105 14.45 -4.60 -2.02
C ASP A 105 15.42 -4.89 -0.87
N TYR A 106 14.87 -5.13 0.31
CA TYR A 106 15.60 -5.54 1.50
C TYR A 106 14.98 -6.82 2.07
N LYS A 107 15.82 -7.61 2.73
CA LYS A 107 15.37 -8.65 3.65
C LYS A 107 15.67 -8.22 5.08
N THR A 108 14.82 -8.58 6.03
CA THR A 108 15.00 -8.25 7.44
C THR A 108 14.39 -9.32 8.34
N ILE A 109 14.58 -9.16 9.64
CA ILE A 109 14.04 -10.01 10.69
C ILE A 109 12.95 -9.25 11.43
N LYS A 110 11.82 -9.93 11.69
CA LYS A 110 10.77 -9.45 12.57
C LYS A 110 10.56 -10.43 13.72
N ILE A 111 10.11 -9.91 14.85
CA ILE A 111 9.74 -10.71 16.04
C ILE A 111 8.23 -10.96 16.00
N SER A 112 7.76 -12.03 16.66
CA SER A 112 6.31 -12.32 16.77
C SER A 112 5.65 -11.57 17.92
N ASP A 113 6.32 -11.47 19.07
CA ASP A 113 5.83 -10.72 20.22
C ASP A 113 5.82 -9.22 19.91
N ILE A 114 4.64 -8.62 20.00
CA ILE A 114 4.47 -7.18 19.79
C ILE A 114 5.25 -6.37 20.85
N LYS A 115 5.39 -6.88 22.08
CA LYS A 115 6.05 -6.17 23.19
C LYS A 115 7.56 -6.04 22.97
N SER A 116 8.14 -6.94 22.19
CA SER A 116 9.56 -6.94 21.81
C SER A 116 9.81 -6.28 20.45
N GLN A 117 8.80 -5.68 19.81
CA GLN A 117 9.00 -4.99 18.53
C GLN A 117 9.89 -3.76 18.67
N SER A 118 10.79 -3.61 17.70
CA SER A 118 11.64 -2.44 17.56
C SER A 118 11.80 -2.15 16.06
N LEU A 119 11.36 -0.97 15.62
CA LEU A 119 11.63 -0.53 14.25
C LEU A 119 13.13 -0.35 14.03
N SER A 120 13.87 0.06 15.05
CA SER A 120 15.32 0.15 14.98
C SER A 120 15.97 -1.21 14.73
N ALA A 121 15.47 -2.28 15.36
CA ALA A 121 15.94 -3.63 15.10
C ALA A 121 15.64 -4.03 13.65
N ILE A 122 14.41 -3.80 13.16
CA ILE A 122 14.02 -4.09 11.76
C ILE A 122 14.92 -3.35 10.76
N VAL A 123 15.19 -2.06 10.99
CA VAL A 123 16.06 -1.26 10.13
C VAL A 123 17.51 -1.74 10.20
N LYS A 124 18.03 -2.04 11.39
CA LYS A 124 19.43 -2.49 11.59
C LYS A 124 19.70 -3.93 11.16
N ASN A 125 18.65 -4.73 10.97
CA ASN A 125 18.71 -6.08 10.43
C ASN A 125 18.42 -6.12 8.92
N ALA A 126 18.16 -4.97 8.31
CA ALA A 126 17.81 -4.91 6.89
C ALA A 126 19.07 -5.09 6.02
N GLU A 127 19.13 -6.21 5.30
CA GLU A 127 20.17 -6.49 4.31
C GLU A 127 19.62 -6.20 2.91
N ARG A 128 20.36 -5.40 2.13
CA ARG A 128 19.99 -5.03 0.77
C ARG A 128 20.08 -6.22 -0.17
N LEU A 129 19.03 -6.44 -0.95
CA LEU A 129 19.01 -7.40 -2.05
C LEU A 129 19.50 -6.75 -3.35
N SER A 130 19.95 -7.57 -4.31
CA SER A 130 20.38 -7.10 -5.63
C SER A 130 19.21 -6.69 -6.53
N THR A 131 17.97 -6.98 -6.13
CA THR A 131 16.77 -6.71 -6.89
C THR A 131 16.20 -5.32 -6.58
N LYS A 132 15.49 -4.78 -7.57
CA LYS A 132 14.61 -3.63 -7.43
C LYS A 132 13.23 -4.04 -7.89
N ASP A 133 12.21 -3.42 -7.33
CA ASP A 133 10.84 -3.56 -7.80
C ASP A 133 10.32 -2.21 -8.29
N THR A 134 9.10 -2.19 -8.82
CA THR A 134 8.53 -1.02 -9.47
C THR A 134 8.33 0.08 -8.44
N GLY A 135 8.96 1.23 -8.67
CA GLY A 135 8.91 2.41 -7.80
C GLY A 135 7.50 2.91 -7.54
N LYS A 136 7.40 3.90 -6.63
CA LYS A 136 6.12 4.51 -6.23
C LYS A 136 6.10 5.98 -6.59
N SER A 137 4.90 6.49 -6.84
CA SER A 137 4.68 7.86 -7.26
C SER A 137 4.02 8.71 -6.17
N PHE A 138 4.54 9.92 -5.96
CA PHE A 138 4.01 10.94 -5.06
C PHE A 138 3.49 12.12 -5.88
N LEU A 139 2.20 12.37 -5.76
CA LEU A 139 1.40 13.07 -6.74
C LEU A 139 1.01 14.45 -6.24
N ARG A 140 0.94 15.43 -7.13
CA ARG A 140 0.14 16.64 -6.92
C ARG A 140 -1.30 16.36 -7.37
N PRO A 141 -2.28 16.23 -6.45
CA PRO A 141 -3.58 15.65 -6.79
C PRO A 141 -4.33 16.43 -7.87
N GLU A 142 -4.15 17.75 -7.92
CA GLU A 142 -4.77 18.63 -8.92
C GLU A 142 -4.24 18.40 -10.35
N ARG A 143 -3.10 17.71 -10.49
CA ARG A 143 -2.39 17.48 -11.76
C ARG A 143 -2.34 16.02 -12.17
N PHE A 144 -2.99 15.14 -11.43
CA PHE A 144 -2.92 13.70 -11.66
C PHE A 144 -4.32 13.10 -11.82
N ASN A 145 -4.54 12.45 -12.96
CA ASN A 145 -5.81 11.82 -13.31
C ASN A 145 -5.52 10.38 -13.74
N SER A 146 -5.07 9.54 -12.81
CA SER A 146 -4.77 8.14 -13.10
C SER A 146 -5.08 7.22 -11.95
N THR A 147 -5.30 5.96 -12.30
CA THR A 147 -5.67 4.87 -11.40
C THR A 147 -4.48 4.01 -10.96
N TRP A 148 -3.27 4.27 -11.49
CA TRP A 148 -2.12 3.38 -11.27
C TRP A 148 -1.04 4.00 -10.36
N SER A 149 -0.62 3.24 -9.35
CA SER A 149 0.25 3.68 -8.25
C SER A 149 1.75 3.56 -8.52
N HIS A 150 2.15 2.58 -9.35
CA HIS A 150 3.56 2.29 -9.60
C HIS A 150 4.16 3.24 -10.66
N TRP A 151 3.79 3.04 -11.93
CA TRP A 151 4.19 3.87 -13.06
C TRP A 151 2.98 4.25 -13.91
N SER A 152 2.40 5.41 -13.65
CA SER A 152 1.28 5.90 -14.47
C SER A 152 1.77 6.61 -15.72
N ARG A 153 1.32 6.15 -16.89
CA ARG A 153 1.50 6.89 -18.16
C ARG A 153 0.74 8.21 -18.21
N ALA A 154 -0.20 8.43 -17.30
CA ALA A 154 -0.90 9.71 -17.17
C ALA A 154 -0.13 10.71 -16.29
N ALA A 155 0.98 10.27 -15.67
CA ALA A 155 1.92 11.14 -14.97
C ALA A 155 2.82 11.97 -15.91
N GLU A 156 2.89 11.64 -17.19
CA GLU A 156 3.77 12.29 -18.16
C GLU A 156 3.09 12.42 -19.52
N LYS A 157 3.60 13.33 -20.37
CA LYS A 157 3.19 13.48 -21.78
C LYS A 157 1.71 13.84 -21.99
N GLN A 158 1.00 14.20 -20.93
CA GLN A 158 -0.35 14.76 -21.01
C GLN A 158 -0.27 16.25 -21.37
N SER A 159 -1.12 16.68 -22.30
CA SER A 159 -1.16 18.06 -22.76
C SER A 159 -1.79 18.99 -21.73
N ILE A 160 -1.15 20.12 -21.51
CA ILE A 160 -1.65 21.22 -20.71
C ILE A 160 -1.86 22.43 -21.63
N TYR A 161 -3.09 22.94 -21.66
CA TYR A 161 -3.51 23.99 -22.60
C TYR A 161 -3.59 25.38 -21.96
N PHE A 162 -3.44 25.47 -20.64
CA PHE A 162 -3.52 26.71 -19.86
C PHE A 162 -2.30 26.83 -18.96
N ASP A 163 -1.77 28.04 -18.77
CA ASP A 163 -0.71 28.28 -17.80
C ASP A 163 -1.25 28.33 -16.36
N GLU A 164 -0.34 28.49 -15.40
CA GLU A 164 -0.64 28.62 -13.96
C GLU A 164 -1.60 29.77 -13.60
N ASN A 165 -1.76 30.75 -14.49
CA ASN A 165 -2.67 31.90 -14.32
C ASN A 165 -3.98 31.72 -15.10
N GLY A 166 -4.21 30.54 -15.70
CA GLY A 166 -5.41 30.24 -16.48
C GLY A 166 -5.42 30.82 -17.89
N LYS A 167 -4.30 31.34 -18.40
CA LYS A 167 -4.22 31.85 -19.77
C LYS A 167 -3.98 30.71 -20.76
N LYS A 168 -4.75 30.69 -21.83
CA LYS A 168 -4.58 29.72 -22.91
C LYS A 168 -3.20 29.84 -23.55
N LEU A 169 -2.52 28.71 -23.68
CA LEU A 169 -1.21 28.58 -24.33
C LEU A 169 -1.37 28.46 -25.85
N GLU A 170 -0.46 29.06 -26.62
CA GLU A 170 -0.43 28.91 -28.08
C GLU A 170 -0.07 27.49 -28.52
N LYS A 171 0.76 26.80 -27.73
CA LYS A 171 1.13 25.40 -27.91
C LYS A 171 0.97 24.67 -26.58
N PRO A 172 0.43 23.45 -26.57
CA PRO A 172 0.30 22.69 -25.34
C PRO A 172 1.69 22.37 -24.76
N LEU A 173 1.81 22.50 -23.44
CA LEU A 173 2.96 22.01 -22.71
C LEU A 173 2.67 20.58 -22.24
N LEU A 174 3.71 19.78 -22.00
CA LEU A 174 3.56 18.39 -21.62
C LEU A 174 3.91 18.20 -20.14
N ARG A 175 3.04 17.49 -19.42
CA ARG A 175 3.31 17.02 -18.06
C ARG A 175 4.57 16.17 -18.01
N LYS A 176 5.26 16.24 -16.88
CA LYS A 176 6.51 15.52 -16.60
C LYS A 176 6.36 14.69 -15.34
N LEU A 177 6.92 13.49 -15.39
CA LEU A 177 7.26 12.69 -14.22
C LEU A 177 8.71 13.01 -13.85
N LYS A 178 8.97 13.34 -12.58
CA LYS A 178 10.33 13.55 -12.08
C LYS A 178 10.80 12.32 -11.30
N THR A 179 11.73 11.55 -11.88
CA THR A 179 12.41 10.49 -11.14
C THR A 179 13.42 11.08 -10.17
N ILE A 180 13.31 10.70 -8.90
CA ILE A 180 14.22 11.10 -7.83
C ILE A 180 15.46 10.19 -7.86
N LYS A 181 16.65 10.79 -7.87
CA LYS A 181 17.93 10.08 -8.08
C LYS A 181 18.82 10.00 -6.84
N ASN A 182 18.53 10.82 -5.84
CA ASN A 182 19.29 11.00 -4.61
C ASN A 182 18.59 10.41 -3.38
N ASN A 183 17.41 9.81 -3.55
CA ASN A 183 16.67 9.14 -2.50
C ASN A 183 15.88 7.97 -3.11
N GLY A 184 15.51 6.99 -2.29
CA GLY A 184 14.79 5.78 -2.71
C GLY A 184 14.04 5.12 -1.56
N ILE A 185 13.06 4.30 -1.92
CA ILE A 185 12.21 3.57 -0.97
C ILE A 185 12.91 2.28 -0.53
N PHE A 186 12.87 2.03 0.77
CA PHE A 186 13.28 0.80 1.41
C PHE A 186 12.10 -0.14 1.45
N HIS A 187 12.10 -1.13 0.57
CA HIS A 187 11.03 -2.11 0.49
C HIS A 187 11.40 -3.38 1.23
N LEU A 188 10.70 -3.67 2.31
CA LEU A 188 10.92 -4.84 3.17
C LEU A 188 10.32 -6.10 2.55
N LYS A 189 10.83 -6.48 1.38
CA LYS A 189 10.34 -7.58 0.55
C LYS A 189 10.26 -8.92 1.29
N ASN A 190 11.32 -9.24 2.04
CA ASN A 190 11.41 -10.49 2.78
C ASN A 190 11.55 -10.21 4.27
N MET A 191 10.49 -10.44 5.04
CA MET A 191 10.50 -10.30 6.50
C MET A 191 10.42 -11.66 7.15
N TYR A 192 11.52 -12.14 7.75
CA TYR A 192 11.56 -13.45 8.38
C TYR A 192 11.19 -13.35 9.85
N LEU A 193 10.19 -14.12 10.27
CA LEU A 193 9.84 -14.27 11.67
C LEU A 193 10.91 -15.08 12.41
N LYS A 194 11.54 -14.50 13.42
CA LYS A 194 12.57 -15.15 14.24
C LYS A 194 12.48 -14.76 15.71
N GLU A 195 13.22 -15.50 16.53
CA GLU A 195 13.42 -15.19 17.93
C GLU A 195 14.36 -13.99 18.13
N GLU A 196 14.22 -13.29 19.25
CA GLU A 196 14.99 -12.06 19.54
C GLU A 196 16.51 -12.29 19.57
N ASN A 197 16.95 -13.48 19.98
CA ASN A 197 18.36 -13.85 20.03
C ASN A 197 19.00 -14.03 18.64
N GLU A 198 18.22 -14.12 17.57
CA GLU A 198 18.70 -14.21 16.19
C GLU A 198 18.85 -12.85 15.52
N LEU A 199 18.45 -11.76 16.19
CA LEU A 199 18.68 -10.41 15.71
C LEU A 199 20.18 -10.15 15.60
N LYS A 200 20.59 -9.76 14.40
CA LYS A 200 21.91 -9.22 14.12
C LYS A 200 21.89 -7.71 14.30
N ASN A 201 23.06 -7.13 14.51
CA ASN A 201 23.23 -5.69 14.43
C ASN A 201 24.15 -5.41 13.25
N GLU A 202 23.58 -5.34 12.05
CA GLU A 202 24.32 -5.11 10.81
C GLU A 202 24.60 -3.61 10.58
N GLY A 203 24.13 -2.76 11.50
CA GLY A 203 24.26 -1.31 11.43
C GLY A 203 23.10 -0.66 10.68
N ILE A 204 23.10 0.67 10.63
CA ILE A 204 22.05 1.42 9.94
C ILE A 204 22.31 1.34 8.43
N PRO A 205 21.33 0.94 7.61
CA PRO A 205 21.52 0.88 6.17
C PRO A 205 21.70 2.28 5.58
N LEU A 206 22.57 2.36 4.58
CA LEU A 206 22.85 3.59 3.83
C LEU A 206 21.77 3.83 2.76
N ASN A 207 21.77 5.03 2.20
CA ASN A 207 20.85 5.42 1.13
C ASN A 207 20.98 4.45 -0.05
N PRO A 208 19.88 3.87 -0.53
CA PRO A 208 19.92 2.87 -1.58
C PRO A 208 20.36 3.41 -2.93
N THR A 209 20.34 4.73 -3.15
CA THR A 209 20.77 5.32 -4.42
C THR A 209 22.29 5.41 -4.55
N ASP A 210 22.99 5.77 -3.48
CA ASP A 210 24.44 6.03 -3.50
C ASP A 210 25.28 5.06 -2.65
N ASN A 211 24.68 4.32 -1.72
CA ASN A 211 25.37 3.46 -0.75
C ASN A 211 26.46 4.16 0.06
N VAL A 212 26.35 5.47 0.27
CA VAL A 212 27.31 6.28 1.03
C VAL A 212 26.61 7.13 2.07
N THR A 213 25.46 7.72 1.71
CA THR A 213 24.81 8.69 2.58
C THR A 213 24.01 7.99 3.67
N GLN A 214 24.20 8.39 4.92
CA GLN A 214 23.38 7.93 6.04
C GLN A 214 22.02 8.63 6.02
N ILE A 215 20.94 7.86 5.91
CA ILE A 215 19.57 8.41 5.81
C ILE A 215 18.92 8.67 7.17
N ILE A 216 19.38 7.96 8.19
CA ILE A 216 18.84 8.00 9.54
C ILE A 216 19.98 7.74 10.52
N ASN A 217 19.95 8.41 11.67
CA ASN A 217 21.00 8.29 12.67
C ASN A 217 20.49 7.54 13.91
N GLU A 218 21.42 7.15 14.77
CA GLU A 218 21.12 6.44 16.03
C GLU A 218 20.19 7.23 16.97
N LYS A 219 20.22 8.57 16.91
CA LYS A 219 19.35 9.41 17.73
C LYS A 219 17.89 9.29 17.24
N HIS A 220 17.65 9.43 15.95
CA HIS A 220 16.31 9.28 15.35
C HIS A 220 15.74 7.88 15.59
N LEU A 221 16.56 6.84 15.44
CA LEU A 221 16.14 5.45 15.73
C LEU A 221 15.73 5.28 17.21
N LYS A 222 16.49 5.85 18.15
CA LYS A 222 16.13 5.83 19.58
C LYS A 222 14.83 6.57 19.86
N GLU A 223 14.57 7.70 19.20
CA GLU A 223 13.34 8.46 19.33
C GLU A 223 12.14 7.63 18.83
N ILE A 224 12.24 7.05 17.62
CA ILE A 224 11.22 6.17 17.03
C ILE A 224 10.90 4.99 17.96
N ASP A 225 11.92 4.30 18.47
CA ASP A 225 11.73 3.15 19.37
C ASP A 225 11.11 3.57 20.71
N SER A 226 11.45 4.77 21.21
CA SER A 226 10.88 5.29 22.46
C SER A 226 9.39 5.59 22.30
N ASP A 227 9.00 6.16 21.15
CA ASP A 227 7.60 6.41 20.83
C ASP A 227 6.81 5.13 20.64
N ILE A 228 7.38 4.13 19.97
CA ILE A 228 6.75 2.81 19.85
C ILE A 228 6.58 2.17 21.22
N LYS A 229 7.61 2.16 22.07
CA LYS A 229 7.50 1.60 23.42
C LYS A 229 6.42 2.29 24.25
N ARG A 230 6.31 3.62 24.12
CA ARG A 230 5.25 4.40 24.76
C ARG A 230 3.85 4.04 24.22
N MET A 231 3.72 3.83 22.91
CA MET A 231 2.45 3.41 22.31
C MET A 231 2.07 1.98 22.75
N LEU A 232 3.03 1.05 22.72
CA LEU A 232 2.81 -0.35 23.09
C LEU A 232 2.49 -0.54 24.58
N SER A 233 2.96 0.35 25.46
CA SER A 233 2.64 0.34 26.89
C SER A 233 1.25 0.89 27.23
N LEU A 234 0.51 1.41 26.24
CA LEU A 234 -0.86 1.85 26.45
C LEU A 234 -1.76 0.65 26.78
N PRO A 235 -2.61 0.73 27.82
CA PRO A 235 -3.43 -0.39 28.27
C PRO A 235 -4.26 -1.04 27.15
N GLN A 236 -4.86 -0.23 26.28
CA GLN A 236 -5.66 -0.70 25.15
C GLN A 236 -4.85 -1.50 24.12
N ILE A 237 -3.56 -1.18 23.91
CA ILE A 237 -2.68 -1.93 23.01
C ILE A 237 -2.15 -3.17 23.71
N THR A 238 -1.71 -3.04 24.97
CA THR A 238 -1.19 -4.15 25.77
C THR A 238 -2.24 -5.27 25.92
N GLN A 239 -3.53 -4.93 26.07
CA GLN A 239 -4.62 -5.91 26.14
C GLN A 239 -4.79 -6.72 24.84
N LEU A 240 -4.45 -6.14 23.68
CA LEU A 240 -4.53 -6.83 22.40
C LEU A 240 -3.33 -7.75 22.14
N ALA A 241 -2.19 -7.52 22.82
CA ALA A 241 -0.93 -8.21 22.55
C ALA A 241 -1.06 -9.74 22.55
N ASP A 242 -1.77 -10.30 23.52
CA ASP A 242 -1.92 -11.75 23.66
C ASP A 242 -2.86 -12.37 22.61
N SER A 243 -3.67 -11.54 21.93
CA SER A 243 -4.57 -11.96 20.84
C SER A 243 -3.94 -11.90 19.46
N LEU A 244 -2.75 -11.29 19.33
CA LEU A 244 -2.08 -11.17 18.05
C LEU A 244 -1.49 -12.53 17.62
N PRO A 245 -1.56 -12.88 16.33
CA PRO A 245 -1.03 -14.14 15.85
C PRO A 245 0.48 -14.18 16.04
N LYS A 246 0.98 -15.28 16.60
CA LYS A 246 2.41 -15.52 16.79
C LYS A 246 3.09 -16.17 15.60
N GLU A 247 2.31 -16.57 14.60
CA GLU A 247 2.77 -17.27 13.41
C GLU A 247 2.11 -16.69 12.16
N GLU A 248 2.78 -16.85 11.02
CA GLU A 248 2.32 -16.39 9.73
C GLU A 248 1.51 -17.46 8.99
N PHE A 249 0.27 -17.69 9.40
CA PHE A 249 -0.55 -18.76 8.80
C PHE A 249 -0.98 -18.45 7.35
N TYR A 250 -1.56 -17.28 7.11
CA TYR A 250 -2.13 -16.94 5.79
C TYR A 250 -1.09 -16.44 4.76
N MET A 251 0.02 -15.85 5.21
CA MET A 251 1.01 -15.27 4.30
C MET A 251 1.61 -16.31 3.34
N PRO A 252 2.14 -17.46 3.78
CA PRO A 252 2.71 -18.46 2.87
C PRO A 252 1.72 -18.95 1.82
N ILE A 253 0.44 -19.13 2.20
CA ILE A 253 -0.64 -19.57 1.30
C ILE A 253 -0.90 -18.53 0.22
N ILE A 254 -1.04 -17.26 0.62
CA ILE A 254 -1.29 -16.14 -0.30
C ILE A 254 -0.11 -15.95 -1.24
N PHE A 255 1.12 -15.96 -0.72
CA PHE A 255 2.34 -15.79 -1.52
C PHE A 255 2.53 -16.92 -2.53
N ASP A 256 2.32 -18.18 -2.14
CA ASP A 256 2.41 -19.32 -3.06
C ASP A 256 1.36 -19.20 -4.17
N CYS A 257 0.12 -18.87 -3.82
CA CYS A 257 -0.95 -18.64 -4.80
C CYS A 257 -0.63 -17.50 -5.78
N TYR A 258 -0.17 -16.35 -5.30
CA TYR A 258 0.25 -15.24 -6.17
C TYR A 258 1.47 -15.63 -7.01
N ASN A 259 2.39 -16.42 -6.47
CA ASN A 259 3.53 -16.87 -7.25
C ASN A 259 3.10 -17.76 -8.43
N GLN A 260 2.21 -18.72 -8.18
CA GLN A 260 1.67 -19.63 -9.20
C GLN A 260 0.79 -18.91 -10.23
N SER A 261 0.00 -17.92 -9.81
CA SER A 261 -0.96 -17.22 -10.67
C SER A 261 -0.44 -15.94 -11.33
N PHE A 262 0.65 -15.36 -10.81
CA PHE A 262 1.16 -14.05 -11.24
C PHE A 262 2.67 -13.99 -11.37
N TYR A 263 3.42 -14.07 -10.26
CA TYR A 263 4.83 -13.69 -10.26
C TYR A 263 5.66 -14.61 -11.15
N HIS A 264 5.42 -15.92 -11.12
CA HIS A 264 6.09 -16.86 -12.01
C HIS A 264 5.78 -16.58 -13.49
N ILE A 265 4.52 -16.31 -13.83
CA ILE A 265 4.07 -16.03 -15.20
C ILE A 265 4.66 -14.69 -15.68
N ARG A 266 4.70 -13.68 -14.82
CA ARG A 266 5.31 -12.37 -15.07
C ARG A 266 6.80 -12.51 -15.34
N ASP A 267 7.51 -13.16 -14.42
CA ASP A 267 8.97 -13.23 -14.42
C ASP A 267 9.48 -14.12 -15.56
N MET A 268 8.66 -15.06 -16.05
CA MET A 268 8.90 -15.82 -17.28
C MET A 268 8.46 -15.11 -18.58
N ASN A 269 7.96 -13.87 -18.51
CA ASN A 269 7.37 -13.14 -19.65
C ASN A 269 6.26 -13.92 -20.39
N GLN A 270 5.51 -14.76 -19.66
CA GLN A 270 4.42 -15.57 -20.19
C GLN A 270 3.04 -14.94 -19.95
N MET A 271 2.99 -13.72 -19.42
CA MET A 271 1.74 -13.00 -19.23
C MET A 271 1.01 -12.83 -20.57
N ARG A 272 -0.26 -13.25 -20.54
CA ARG A 272 -1.27 -13.02 -21.58
C ARG A 272 -2.30 -12.05 -21.00
N PRO A 273 -2.06 -10.73 -21.03
CA PRO A 273 -2.94 -9.74 -20.42
C PRO A 273 -4.36 -9.75 -21.03
N ASP A 274 -4.48 -10.29 -22.23
CA ASP A 274 -5.70 -10.53 -22.99
C ASP A 274 -6.51 -11.74 -22.52
N ILE A 275 -5.93 -12.61 -21.68
CA ILE A 275 -6.53 -13.90 -21.26
C ILE A 275 -6.59 -14.05 -19.73
N LEU A 276 -5.65 -13.46 -18.98
CA LEU A 276 -5.51 -13.68 -17.55
C LEU A 276 -5.60 -12.37 -16.76
N CYS A 277 -6.64 -12.26 -15.91
CA CYS A 277 -6.72 -11.27 -14.85
C CYS A 277 -6.16 -11.86 -13.55
N VAL A 278 -5.16 -11.22 -13.00
CA VAL A 278 -4.45 -11.69 -11.81
C VAL A 278 -5.26 -11.36 -10.57
N ASN A 279 -5.52 -12.34 -9.72
CA ASN A 279 -6.34 -12.10 -8.55
C ASN A 279 -6.16 -13.16 -7.45
N ALA A 280 -6.16 -12.71 -6.19
CA ALA A 280 -6.22 -13.57 -5.01
C ALA A 280 -7.54 -14.32 -4.82
N TYR A 281 -8.66 -13.96 -5.47
CA TYR A 281 -9.91 -14.74 -5.35
C TYR A 281 -9.80 -16.17 -5.91
N SER A 282 -8.73 -16.46 -6.65
CA SER A 282 -8.39 -17.81 -7.07
C SER A 282 -7.68 -18.62 -5.99
N CYS A 283 -7.24 -17.99 -4.90
CA CYS A 283 -6.57 -18.63 -3.78
C CYS A 283 -7.58 -19.24 -2.82
N ASP A 284 -7.40 -20.52 -2.50
CA ASP A 284 -8.16 -21.18 -1.46
C ASP A 284 -7.57 -20.81 -0.08
N LEU A 285 -8.36 -20.15 0.76
CA LEU A 285 -7.96 -19.76 2.11
C LEU A 285 -8.70 -20.63 3.14
N PRO A 286 -7.99 -21.50 3.88
CA PRO A 286 -8.61 -22.36 4.87
C PRO A 286 -9.19 -21.55 6.03
N GLN A 287 -10.38 -21.96 6.47
CA GLN A 287 -11.05 -21.35 7.62
C GLN A 287 -10.39 -21.79 8.93
N ARG A 288 -10.34 -20.86 9.88
CA ARG A 288 -9.75 -21.04 11.22
C ARG A 288 -10.67 -20.35 12.22
N GLU A 289 -11.29 -21.10 13.13
CA GLU A 289 -12.14 -20.51 14.18
C GLU A 289 -11.35 -19.63 15.15
N ASP A 290 -10.07 -19.95 15.36
CA ASP A 290 -9.16 -19.21 16.24
C ASP A 290 -8.38 -18.08 15.54
N LEU A 291 -8.55 -17.92 14.23
CA LEU A 291 -8.04 -16.78 13.45
C LEU A 291 -9.16 -16.18 12.57
N PRO A 292 -10.21 -15.60 13.17
CA PRO A 292 -11.29 -14.99 12.42
C PRO A 292 -10.79 -13.80 11.60
N CYS A 293 -11.50 -13.47 10.51
CA CYS A 293 -11.22 -12.32 9.68
C CYS A 293 -12.36 -11.31 9.67
N ILE A 294 -12.00 -10.05 9.46
CA ILE A 294 -12.88 -8.92 9.16
C ILE A 294 -12.87 -8.65 7.67
N HIS A 295 -14.06 -8.38 7.14
CA HIS A 295 -14.35 -8.01 5.77
C HIS A 295 -15.03 -6.66 5.70
N SER A 296 -14.94 -6.04 4.53
CA SER A 296 -15.81 -4.93 4.16
C SER A 296 -17.09 -5.47 3.56
N ASP A 297 -18.22 -4.92 3.95
CA ASP A 297 -19.54 -5.24 3.41
C ASP A 297 -20.40 -3.99 3.25
N ALA A 298 -21.53 -4.10 2.56
CA ALA A 298 -22.41 -2.96 2.31
C ALA A 298 -23.86 -3.39 2.06
N THR A 299 -24.75 -2.41 1.96
CA THR A 299 -26.10 -2.63 1.42
C THR A 299 -26.04 -2.57 -0.09
N TYR A 300 -26.34 -3.69 -0.77
CA TYR A 300 -26.24 -3.79 -2.24
C TYR A 300 -27.58 -3.56 -2.92
N HIS A 301 -27.56 -2.75 -3.98
CA HIS A 301 -28.71 -2.38 -4.77
C HIS A 301 -28.51 -2.77 -6.23
N SER A 302 -29.59 -3.26 -6.84
CA SER A 302 -29.65 -3.50 -8.28
C SER A 302 -30.67 -2.54 -8.89
N GLY A 303 -30.25 -1.82 -9.93
CA GLY A 303 -31.16 -1.01 -10.73
C GLY A 303 -32.19 -1.87 -11.47
N THR A 304 -33.18 -1.21 -12.06
CA THR A 304 -34.14 -1.89 -12.94
C THR A 304 -33.39 -2.62 -14.06
N LYS A 305 -33.78 -3.87 -14.34
CA LYS A 305 -33.17 -4.67 -15.42
C LYS A 305 -33.34 -3.95 -16.75
N MET A 306 -32.22 -3.59 -17.35
CA MET A 306 -32.12 -2.82 -18.60
C MET A 306 -31.28 -3.59 -19.62
N TRP A 307 -31.54 -3.35 -20.90
CA TRP A 307 -30.76 -3.88 -22.03
C TRP A 307 -30.01 -2.74 -22.73
N PRO A 308 -28.69 -2.85 -22.99
CA PRO A 308 -27.81 -4.00 -22.70
C PRO A 308 -27.14 -3.98 -21.32
N ILE A 309 -27.33 -2.92 -20.51
CA ILE A 309 -26.61 -2.70 -19.25
C ILE A 309 -27.60 -2.57 -18.10
N THR A 310 -27.40 -3.33 -17.02
CA THR A 310 -28.03 -3.09 -15.71
C THR A 310 -26.96 -2.56 -14.76
N TYR A 311 -27.26 -1.52 -13.98
CA TYR A 311 -26.31 -0.94 -13.03
C TYR A 311 -26.54 -1.51 -11.63
N HIS A 312 -25.46 -1.64 -10.88
CA HIS A 312 -25.44 -2.09 -9.49
C HIS A 312 -24.60 -1.12 -8.68
N PHE A 313 -24.99 -0.87 -7.43
CA PHE A 313 -24.27 0.03 -6.54
C PHE A 313 -24.43 -0.41 -5.09
N ALA A 314 -23.58 0.10 -4.22
CA ALA A 314 -23.58 -0.19 -2.80
C ALA A 314 -23.75 1.10 -1.98
N THR A 315 -24.43 1.02 -0.85
CA THR A 315 -24.55 2.10 0.15
C THR A 315 -24.17 1.57 1.52
N ASP A 316 -23.89 2.49 2.46
CA ASP A 316 -23.71 2.16 3.88
C ASP A 316 -22.63 1.10 4.10
N ALA A 317 -21.40 1.37 3.62
CA ALA A 317 -20.28 0.44 3.78
C ALA A 317 -19.89 0.27 5.25
N PHE A 318 -19.63 -0.97 5.68
CA PHE A 318 -19.28 -1.33 7.05
C PHE A 318 -18.28 -2.49 7.11
N PHE A 319 -17.77 -2.78 8.30
CA PHE A 319 -16.93 -3.94 8.57
C PHE A 319 -17.75 -5.08 9.19
N SER A 320 -17.60 -6.31 8.70
CA SER A 320 -18.29 -7.52 9.19
C SER A 320 -17.30 -8.65 9.47
N SER A 321 -17.65 -9.53 10.41
CA SER A 321 -16.92 -10.76 10.76
C SER A 321 -17.67 -12.05 10.38
N ASP A 322 -18.79 -11.94 9.64
CA ASP A 322 -19.80 -13.01 9.58
C ASP A 322 -19.37 -14.23 8.74
N ILE A 323 -18.41 -14.05 7.83
CA ILE A 323 -18.03 -15.06 6.84
C ILE A 323 -16.60 -15.62 7.08
N GLY A 324 -16.04 -15.51 8.28
CA GLY A 324 -14.71 -16.05 8.55
C GLY A 324 -13.64 -15.42 7.64
N CYS A 325 -12.70 -16.19 7.09
CA CYS A 325 -11.66 -15.74 6.16
C CYS A 325 -11.94 -16.10 4.69
N TYR A 326 -13.20 -16.33 4.32
CA TYR A 326 -13.58 -16.52 2.91
C TYR A 326 -13.21 -15.28 2.08
N GLN A 327 -12.86 -15.48 0.80
CA GLN A 327 -12.63 -14.39 -0.14
C GLN A 327 -13.89 -14.01 -0.88
#